data_AF-A0A075R298-F1
#
_entry.id   AF-A0A075R298-F1
#
_cell.length_a   1.000
_cell.length_b   1.000
_cell.length_c   1.000
_cell.angle_alpha   90.00
_cell.angle_beta   90.00
_cell.angle_gamma   90.00
#
_symmetry.space_group_name_H-M   'P 1'
#
loop_
_entity.id
_entity.type
_entity.pdbx_description
1 polymer ?
#
loop_
_entity_poly.entity_id
_entity_poly.type
_entity_poly.pdbx_seq_one_letter_code
_entity_poly.pdbx_strand_id
1 'polypeptide(L)' 'MARKGDTFALHYSLDGEKFQMVRYFRLPVSDTVKVGIVSQSPTGEGLTSDFAFLQLERITLRNIRAGK' A
#
# COMPACT_ATOMS: atom_id res chain seq x y z
N MET A 1 1.88 1.34 1.30
CA MET A 1 2.26 1.01 -0.11
C MET A 1 3.15 2.12 -0.64
N ALA A 2 4.20 1.78 -1.36
CA ALA A 2 5.06 2.73 -2.05
C ALA A 2 5.13 2.40 -3.56
N ARG A 3 5.28 3.43 -4.40
CA ARG A 3 5.44 3.30 -5.86
C ARG A 3 6.63 4.12 -6.35
N LYS A 4 7.39 3.57 -7.30
CA LYS A 4 8.41 4.30 -8.10
C LYS A 4 8.37 3.79 -9.54
N GLY A 5 7.83 4.59 -10.46
CA GLY A 5 7.55 4.15 -11.84
C GLY A 5 6.58 2.96 -11.84
N ASP A 6 6.97 1.87 -12.51
CA ASP A 6 6.22 0.60 -12.56
C ASP A 6 6.47 -0.30 -11.34
N THR A 7 7.24 0.15 -10.36
CA THR A 7 7.63 -0.70 -9.22
C THR A 7 6.81 -0.35 -8.00
N PHE A 8 6.29 -1.39 -7.34
CA PHE A 8 5.47 -1.29 -6.14
C PHE A 8 6.10 -2.09 -5.00
N ALA A 9 5.99 -1.54 -3.79
CA ALA A 9 6.30 -2.24 -2.56
C ALA A 9 5.14 -2.13 -1.58
N LEU A 10 4.80 -3.26 -0.97
CA LEU A 10 3.80 -3.37 0.08
C LEU A 10 4.52 -3.68 1.39
N HIS A 11 4.14 -2.92 2.41
CA HIS A 11 4.62 -3.08 3.77
C HIS A 11 3.44 -3.02 4.72
N TYR A 12 3.57 -3.70 5.85
CA TYR A 12 2.65 -3.60 6.96
C TYR A 12 3.38 -3.15 8.21
N SER A 13 2.65 -2.56 9.14
CA SER A 13 3.14 -2.19 10.46
C SER A 13 2.06 -2.46 11.50
N LEU A 14 2.47 -2.82 12.71
CA LEU A 14 1.58 -3.00 13.87
C LEU A 14 1.62 -1.80 14.81
N ASP A 15 2.68 -0.99 14.74
CA ASP A 15 2.95 0.16 15.62
C ASP A 15 2.89 1.51 14.89
N GLY A 16 2.82 1.50 13.56
CA GLY A 16 2.90 2.70 12.73
C GLY A 16 4.32 3.25 12.54
N GLU A 17 5.34 2.61 13.11
CA GLU A 17 6.74 3.06 13.08
C GLU A 17 7.63 2.12 12.26
N LYS A 18 7.49 0.81 12.45
CA LYS A 18 8.31 -0.21 11.79
C LYS A 18 7.49 -0.90 10.71
N PHE A 19 7.96 -0.79 9.47
CA PHE A 19 7.25 -1.34 8.31
C PHE A 19 7.95 -2.56 7.74
N GLN A 20 7.37 -3.74 7.89
CA GLN A 20 7.91 -4.98 7.33
C GLN A 20 7.43 -5.18 5.90
N MET A 21 8.34 -5.50 4.98
CA MET A 21 7.98 -5.75 3.59
C MET A 21 7.19 -7.06 3.46
N VAL A 22 6.04 -6.99 2.80
CA VAL A 22 5.25 -8.15 2.38
C VAL A 22 5.58 -8.55 0.96
N ARG A 23 5.67 -7.57 0.05
CA ARG A 23 5.80 -7.84 -1.38
C ARG A 23 6.51 -6.70 -2.11
N TYR A 24 7.36 -7.06 -3.05
CA TYR A 24 7.95 -6.17 -4.04
C TYR A 24 7.69 -6.73 -5.43
N PHE A 25 7.21 -5.90 -6.35
CA PHE A 25 6.89 -6.34 -7.71
C PHE A 25 6.92 -5.19 -8.72
N ARG A 26 7.00 -5.57 -10.00
CA ARG A 26 6.81 -4.66 -11.13
C ARG A 26 5.40 -4.88 -11.70
N LEU A 27 4.69 -3.78 -11.96
CA LEU A 27 3.40 -3.75 -12.62
C LEU A 27 3.39 -2.56 -13.58
N PRO A 28 3.51 -2.78 -14.91
CA PRO A 28 3.42 -1.72 -15.89
C PRO A 28 2.05 -1.03 -15.81
N VAL A 29 2.05 0.29 -15.62
CA VAL A 29 0.84 1.11 -15.46
C VAL A 29 1.06 2.49 -16.07
N SER A 30 -0.02 3.23 -16.32
CA SER A 30 0.04 4.64 -16.68
C SER A 30 0.64 5.50 -15.55
N ASP A 31 1.08 6.71 -15.90
CA ASP A 31 1.60 7.68 -14.93
C ASP A 31 0.59 7.94 -13.79
N THR A 32 -0.67 8.12 -14.15
CA THR A 32 -1.79 8.24 -13.20
C THR A 32 -2.41 6.88 -12.94
N VAL A 33 -2.59 6.55 -11.65
CA VAL A 33 -3.26 5.32 -11.20
C VAL A 33 -4.31 5.65 -10.14
N LYS A 34 -5.33 4.80 -10.02
CA LYS A 34 -6.27 4.84 -8.90
C LYS A 34 -5.74 3.96 -7.77
N VAL A 35 -5.75 4.50 -6.55
CA VAL A 35 -5.41 3.77 -5.33
C VAL A 35 -6.55 3.96 -4.31
N GLY A 36 -6.68 3.01 -3.40
CA GLY A 36 -7.73 3.07 -2.39
C GLY A 36 -7.62 1.91 -1.40
N ILE A 37 -8.57 1.91 -0.49
CA ILE A 37 -8.83 0.85 0.48
C ILE A 37 -9.91 -0.07 -0.07
N VAL A 38 -9.81 -1.36 0.25
CA VAL A 38 -10.81 -2.35 -0.13
C VAL A 38 -11.15 -3.20 1.07
N SER A 39 -12.44 -3.42 1.27
CA SER A 39 -12.99 -4.40 2.20
C SER A 39 -13.94 -5.27 1.40
N GLN A 40 -13.81 -6.58 1.51
CA GLN A 40 -14.59 -7.55 0.74
C GLN A 40 -14.95 -8.76 1.59
N SER A 41 -16.16 -9.29 1.42
CA SER A 41 -16.63 -10.55 2.01
C SER A 41 -16.98 -11.51 0.87
N PRO A 42 -15.99 -12.17 0.24
CA PRO A 42 -16.22 -12.90 -1.02
C PRO A 42 -17.22 -14.06 -0.90
N THR A 43 -17.34 -14.66 0.28
CA THR A 43 -18.19 -15.83 0.55
C THR A 43 -19.09 -15.64 1.77
N GLY A 44 -19.18 -14.42 2.32
CA GLY A 44 -19.90 -14.13 3.55
C GLY A 44 -20.99 -13.10 3.37
N GLU A 45 -21.80 -12.91 4.42
CA GLU A 45 -22.95 -11.99 4.43
C GLU A 45 -22.55 -10.49 4.47
N GLY A 46 -21.26 -10.20 4.57
CA GLY A 46 -20.71 -8.85 4.68
C GLY A 46 -19.61 -8.74 5.72
N LEU A 47 -19.05 -7.55 5.85
CA LEU A 47 -18.22 -7.14 6.98
C LEU A 47 -18.30 -5.63 7.20
N THR A 48 -18.08 -5.21 8.44
CA THR A 48 -17.84 -3.80 8.79
C THR A 48 -16.34 -3.57 8.86
N SER A 49 -15.85 -2.48 8.27
CA SER A 49 -14.42 -2.13 8.31
C SER A 49 -14.27 -0.64 8.50
N ASP A 50 -13.58 -0.26 9.58
CA ASP A 50 -13.22 1.12 9.87
C ASP A 50 -11.82 1.40 9.32
N PHE A 51 -11.73 2.42 8.46
CA PHE A 51 -10.46 2.91 7.95
C PHE A 51 -10.31 4.38 8.35
N ALA A 52 -9.22 4.68 9.04
CA ALA A 52 -8.89 6.02 9.51
C ALA A 52 -7.44 6.37 9.15
N PHE A 53 -7.13 7.67 9.22
CA PHE A 53 -5.77 8.20 9.01
C PHE A 53 -5.14 7.86 7.64
N LEU A 54 -5.96 7.85 6.58
CA LEU A 54 -5.45 7.64 5.22
C LEU A 54 -4.57 8.83 4.78
N GLN A 55 -3.35 8.53 4.36
CA GLN A 55 -2.41 9.50 3.82
C GLN A 55 -1.94 9.08 2.43
N LEU A 56 -1.86 10.05 1.53
CA LEU A 56 -1.27 9.88 0.20
C LEU A 56 -0.27 11.00 -0.01
N GLU A 57 1.01 10.64 -0.08
CA GLU A 57 2.09 11.60 -0.19
C GLU A 57 2.94 11.35 -1.44
N ARG A 58 3.38 12.44 -2.07
CA ARG A 58 4.37 12.39 -3.16
C ARG A 58 5.74 12.70 -2.57
N ILE A 59 6.46 11.65 -2.18
CA ILE A 59 7.80 11.74 -1.59
C ILE A 59 8.85 11.04 -2.45
N THR A 60 10.11 11.43 -2.26
CA THR A 60 11.25 10.74 -2.88
C THR A 60 11.73 9.61 -1.97
N LEU A 61 11.59 8.37 -2.44
CA LEU A 61 12.11 7.19 -1.74
C LEU A 61 13.47 6.78 -2.30
N ARG A 62 14.50 6.79 -1.45
CA ARG A 62 15.84 6.30 -1.81
C ARG A 62 15.85 4.78 -2.00
N ASN A 63 15.20 4.06 -1.08
CA ASN A 63 15.04 2.61 -1.15
C ASN A 63 13.58 2.23 -0.92
N ILE A 64 12.86 1.89 -2.00
CA ILE A 64 11.45 1.47 -1.93
C ILE A 64 11.25 0.16 -1.15
N ARG A 65 12.34 -0.57 -0.88
CA ARG A 65 12.32 -1.80 -0.10
C ARG A 65 12.49 -1.57 1.41
N ALA A 66 12.98 -0.40 1.81
CA ALA A 66 13.19 -0.10 3.22
C ALA A 66 11.87 0.07 3.96
N GLY A 67 11.85 -0.33 5.22
CA GLY A 67 10.72 -0.22 6.15
C GLY A 67 10.76 1.01 7.06
N LYS A 68 11.54 2.02 6.65
CA LYS A 68 11.89 3.25 7.35
C LYS A 68 12.18 4.33 6.32
#